data_AF-A0A379UYC2-F1
#
_entry.id   AF-A0A379UYC2-F1
#
_cell.length_a   1.000
_cell.length_b   1.000
_cell.length_c   1.000
_cell.angle_alpha   90.00
_cell.angle_beta   90.00
_cell.angle_gamma   90.00
#
_symmetry.space_group_name_H-M   'P 1'
#
loop_
_entity.id
_entity.type
_entity.pdbx_description
1 polymer ?
#
loop_
_entity_poly.entity_id
_entity_poly.type
_entity_poly.pdbx_seq_one_letter_code
_entity_poly.pdbx_strand_id
1 'polypeptide(L)'
;MQAASLTGAGATFPAPVYAKWADTYQKETGNKVNYQGIGSSGGVKQITANTVDFGASDAPLSDEKLNQEGLFQFPTVIGAWCWR
;
A
#
# COMPACT_ATOMS: atom_id res chain seq x y z
N MET A 1 2.31 20.99 14.01
CA MET A 1 2.34 20.21 12.77
C MET A 1 1.20 19.21 12.85
N GLN A 2 0.31 19.19 11.87
CA GLN A 2 -0.93 18.41 11.92
C GLN A 2 -0.58 16.95 11.64
N ALA A 3 -0.90 16.04 12.57
CA ALA A 3 -0.67 14.61 12.38
C ALA A 3 -1.54 14.13 11.20
N ALA A 4 -0.90 13.76 10.10
CA ALA A 4 -1.58 13.19 8.96
C ALA A 4 -1.97 11.74 9.29
N SER A 5 -3.20 11.35 8.97
CA SER A 5 -3.66 9.97 9.04
C SER A 5 -3.81 9.45 7.62
N LEU A 6 -2.93 8.55 7.23
CA LEU A 6 -2.91 7.90 5.93
C LEU A 6 -3.51 6.50 6.06
N THR A 7 -4.29 6.11 5.07
CA THR A 7 -4.92 4.81 4.96
C THR A 7 -4.49 4.12 3.69
N GLY A 8 -4.10 2.87 3.79
CA GLY A 8 -3.76 2.05 2.64
C GLY A 8 -4.34 0.66 2.73
N ALA A 9 -4.53 0.03 1.58
CA ALA A 9 -5.03 -1.33 1.51
C ALA A 9 -4.40 -2.11 0.36
N GLY A 10 -4.22 -3.42 0.54
CA GLY A 10 -3.80 -4.28 -0.55
C GLY A 10 -3.01 -5.52 -0.14
N ALA A 11 -1.95 -5.79 -0.89
CA ALA A 11 -1.07 -6.95 -0.78
C ALA A 11 -0.77 -7.37 0.68
N THR A 12 -1.02 -8.63 1.01
CA THR A 12 -0.70 -9.17 2.34
C THR A 12 0.79 -9.46 2.51
N PHE A 13 1.52 -9.60 1.40
CA PHE A 13 2.95 -9.91 1.39
C PHE A 13 3.81 -8.82 2.08
N PRO A 14 3.71 -7.52 1.72
CA PRO A 14 4.47 -6.47 2.39
C PRO A 14 3.85 -6.00 3.73
N ALA A 15 2.68 -6.53 4.12
CA ALA A 15 1.94 -6.06 5.29
C ALA A 15 2.78 -6.03 6.59
N PRO A 16 3.61 -7.04 6.91
CA PRO A 16 4.44 -7.00 8.12
C PRO A 16 5.48 -5.87 8.10
N VAL A 17 6.06 -5.58 6.94
CA VAL A 17 7.05 -4.51 6.78
C VAL A 17 6.38 -3.15 6.91
N TYR A 18 5.22 -2.96 6.25
CA TYR A 18 4.46 -1.71 6.35
C TYR A 18 3.96 -1.43 7.76
N ALA A 19 3.52 -2.46 8.49
CA ALA A 19 3.14 -2.31 9.90
C ALA A 19 4.32 -1.83 10.76
N LYS A 20 5.53 -2.36 10.51
CA LYS A 20 6.73 -1.93 11.24
C LYS A 20 7.13 -0.48 10.90
N TRP A 21 7.07 -0.11 9.62
CA TRP A 21 7.34 1.26 9.19
C TRP A 21 6.31 2.25 9.73
N ALA A 22 5.03 1.89 9.74
CA ALA A 22 3.96 2.70 10.31
C ALA A 22 4.18 2.97 11.81
N ASP A 23 4.55 1.95 12.59
CA ASP A 23 4.87 2.08 14.02
C ASP A 23 6.05 3.03 14.26
N THR A 24 7.15 2.85 13.52
CA THR A 24 8.32 3.74 13.64
C THR A 24 7.99 5.17 13.19
N TYR A 25 7.31 5.31 12.05
CA TYR A 25 6.94 6.61 11.49
C TYR A 25 6.01 7.39 12.43
N GLN A 26 5.07 6.70 13.08
CA GLN A 26 4.21 7.32 14.09
C GLN A 26 4.99 7.77 15.32
N LYS A 27 5.99 7.00 15.77
CA LYS A 27 6.84 7.36 16.91
C LYS A 27 7.72 8.57 16.62
N GLU A 28 8.27 8.67 15.40
CA GLU A 28 9.18 9.74 15.02
C GLU A 28 8.49 11.02 14.58
N THR A 29 7.36 10.91 13.87
CA THR A 29 6.68 12.06 13.24
C THR A 29 5.33 12.39 13.85
N GLY A 30 4.72 11.46 14.58
CA GLY A 30 3.33 11.56 15.07
C GLY A 30 2.26 11.25 14.02
N ASN A 31 2.63 11.05 12.75
CA ASN A 31 1.71 10.70 11.67
C ASN A 31 1.29 9.23 11.76
N LYS A 32 0.01 8.94 11.48
CA LYS A 32 -0.53 7.59 11.53
C LYS A 32 -0.63 7.02 10.13
N VAL A 33 -0.15 5.80 9.95
CA VAL A 33 -0.32 5.05 8.70
C VAL A 33 -1.08 3.77 9.04
N ASN A 34 -2.30 3.63 8.53
CA ASN A 34 -3.14 2.47 8.72
C ASN A 34 -3.14 1.62 7.45
N TYR A 35 -2.62 0.40 7.52
CA TYR A 35 -2.54 -0.50 6.37
C TYR A 35 -3.41 -1.75 6.54
N GLN A 36 -4.24 -2.04 5.54
CA GLN A 36 -5.16 -3.18 5.51
C GLN A 36 -4.72 -4.24 4.49
N GLY A 37 -4.23 -5.38 4.98
CA GLY A 37 -3.85 -6.53 4.15
C GLY A 37 -5.07 -7.30 3.63
N ILE A 38 -5.75 -6.79 2.61
CA ILE A 38 -6.94 -7.40 1.99
C ILE A 38 -6.63 -8.19 0.71
N GLY A 39 -5.36 -8.23 0.30
CA GLY A 39 -4.88 -8.84 -0.94
C GLY A 39 -4.74 -7.83 -2.09
N SER A 40 -3.86 -8.14 -3.06
CA SER A 40 -3.48 -7.25 -4.16
C SER A 40 -4.68 -6.77 -4.99
N SER A 41 -5.61 -7.67 -5.34
CA SER A 41 -6.83 -7.30 -6.07
C SER A 41 -7.76 -6.40 -5.26
N GLY A 42 -7.80 -6.57 -3.93
CA GLY A 42 -8.56 -5.70 -3.05
C GLY A 42 -7.98 -4.29 -2.99
N GLY A 43 -6.64 -4.19 -2.92
CA GLY A 43 -5.92 -2.91 -2.92
C GLY A 43 -6.16 -2.09 -4.18
N VAL A 44 -6.02 -2.72 -5.36
CA VAL A 44 -6.30 -2.06 -6.65
C VAL A 44 -7.74 -1.55 -6.72
N LYS A 45 -8.72 -2.36 -6.29
CA LYS A 45 -10.12 -1.93 -6.25
C LYS A 45 -10.34 -0.73 -5.33
N GLN A 46 -9.75 -0.74 -4.14
CA GLN A 46 -9.94 0.33 -3.16
C GLN A 46 -9.27 1.65 -3.58
N ILE A 47 -8.11 1.61 -4.23
CA ILE A 47 -7.45 2.83 -4.73
C ILE A 47 -8.17 3.41 -5.94
N THR A 48 -8.62 2.58 -6.88
CA THR A 48 -9.49 3.01 -8.00
C THR A 48 -10.80 3.62 -7.48
N ALA A 49 -11.36 3.06 -6.41
CA ALA A 49 -12.57 3.59 -5.78
C ALA A 49 -12.32 4.84 -4.90
N ASN A 50 -11.07 5.32 -4.78
CA ASN A 50 -10.67 6.43 -3.91
C ASN A 50 -11.11 6.24 -2.44
N THR A 51 -11.19 4.99 -1.98
CA THR A 51 -11.57 4.65 -0.60
C THR A 51 -10.39 4.63 0.37
N VAL A 52 -9.18 4.64 -0.17
CA VAL A 52 -7.90 4.65 0.56
C VAL A 52 -6.95 5.64 -0.11
N ASP A 53 -5.98 6.15 0.65
CA ASP A 53 -4.97 7.08 0.15
C ASP A 53 -3.93 6.38 -0.73
N PHE A 54 -3.66 5.09 -0.51
CA PHE A 54 -2.75 4.30 -1.34
C PHE A 54 -3.14 2.82 -1.44
N GLY A 55 -2.91 2.23 -2.63
CA GLY A 55 -3.08 0.81 -2.88
C GLY A 55 -1.75 0.06 -2.92
N ALA A 56 -1.75 -1.20 -2.52
CA ALA A 56 -0.58 -2.09 -2.67
C ALA A 56 -0.94 -3.34 -3.47
N SER A 57 -0.10 -3.70 -4.45
CA SER A 57 -0.29 -4.88 -5.28
C SER A 57 1.05 -5.57 -5.55
N ASP A 58 1.08 -6.89 -5.36
CA ASP A 58 2.20 -7.74 -5.76
C ASP A 58 2.21 -8.00 -7.28
N ALA A 59 1.08 -7.76 -7.95
CA ALA A 59 0.95 -7.86 -9.40
C ALA A 59 1.02 -6.45 -10.01
N PRO A 60 2.05 -6.14 -10.83
CA PRO A 60 2.15 -4.85 -11.48
C PRO A 60 1.01 -4.64 -12.47
N LEU A 61 0.41 -3.46 -12.43
CA LEU A 61 -0.58 -3.01 -13.42
C LEU A 61 0.13 -2.63 -14.73
N SER A 62 -0.58 -2.75 -15.86
CA SER A 62 -0.11 -2.25 -17.15
C SER A 62 -0.17 -0.74 -17.22
N ASP A 63 0.72 -0.13 -18.00
CA ASP A 63 0.79 1.34 -18.18
C ASP A 63 -0.54 1.93 -18.70
N GLU A 64 -1.25 1.20 -19.56
CA GLU A 64 -2.59 1.59 -20.03
C GLU A 64 -3.57 1.72 -18.86
N LYS A 65 -3.57 0.75 -17.93
CA LYS A 65 -4.48 0.76 -16.79
C LYS A 65 -4.09 1.84 -15.79
N LEU A 66 -2.79 2.06 -15.57
CA LEU A 66 -2.29 3.14 -14.72
C LEU A 66 -2.71 4.51 -15.26
N ASN A 67 -2.56 4.76 -16.57
CA ASN A 67 -2.98 6.02 -17.19
C ASN A 67 -4.51 6.21 -17.19
N GLN A 68 -5.28 5.14 -17.45
CA GLN A 68 -6.75 5.22 -17.42
C GLN A 68 -7.29 5.56 -16.03
N GLU A 69 -6.69 4.99 -14.99
CA GLU A 69 -7.12 5.17 -13.61
C GLU A 69 -6.43 6.36 -12.94
N GLY A 70 -5.50 7.06 -13.63
CA GLY A 70 -4.71 8.15 -13.07
C GLY A 70 -3.79 7.70 -11.91
N LEU A 71 -3.40 6.43 -11.90
CA LEU A 71 -2.61 5.82 -10.84
C LEU A 71 -1.12 5.86 -11.18
N PHE A 72 -0.29 6.09 -10.16
CA PHE A 72 1.16 5.97 -10.25
C PHE A 72 1.62 4.76 -9.44
N GLN A 73 2.41 3.88 -10.05
CA GLN A 73 2.94 2.67 -9.43
C GLN A 73 4.44 2.81 -9.20
N PHE A 74 4.88 2.57 -7.96
CA PHE A 74 6.29 2.53 -7.60
C PHE A 74 6.61 1.27 -6.78
N PRO A 75 7.78 0.64 -6.98
CA PRO A 75 8.19 -0.51 -6.19
C PRO A 75 8.61 -0.06 -4.78
N THR A 76 8.28 -0.85 -3.75
CA THR A 76 8.61 -0.55 -2.34
C THR A 76 9.64 -1.50 -1.76
N VAL A 77 9.41 -2.80 -1.87
CA VAL A 77 10.27 -3.85 -1.33
C VAL A 77 10.39 -4.99 -2.34
N ILE A 78 11.56 -5.61 -2.37
CA ILE A 78 11.78 -6.88 -3.08
C ILE A 78 11.74 -7.98 -2.02
N GLY A 79 10.90 -8.98 -2.23
CA GLY A 79 10.85 -10.16 -1.36
C GLY A 79 10.76 -11.44 -2.19
N ALA A 80 11.08 -12.56 -1.56
CA ALA A 80 11.06 -13.87 -2.20
C ALA A 80 9.92 -14.72 -1.64
N TRP A 81 9.15 -15.35 -2.53
CA TRP A 81 8.24 -16.42 -2.15
C TRP A 81 9.05 -17.70 -2.06
N CYS A 82 9.34 -18.15 -0.84
CA CYS A 82 9.97 -19.44 -0.63
C CYS A 82 8.89 -20.53 -0.75
N TRP A 83 8.99 -21.35 -1.79
CA TRP A 83 8.26 -22.61 -1.84
C TRP A 83 8.90 -23.57 -0.82
N ARG A 84 8.06 -24.18 0.02
CA ARG A 84 8.47 -25.25 0.93
C ARG A 84 8.09 -26.61 0.35
#